data_AF-A0A835Z921-F1
#
_entry.id   AF-A0A835Z921-F1
#
_cell.length_a   1.000
_cell.length_b   1.000
_cell.length_c   1.000
_cell.angle_alpha   90.00
_cell.angle_beta   90.00
_cell.angle_gamma   90.00
#
_symmetry.space_group_name_H-M   'P 1'
#
loop_
_entity.id
_entity.type
_entity.pdbx_description
1 polymer ?
#
loop_
_entity_poly.entity_id
_entity_poly.type
_entity_poly.pdbx_seq_one_letter_code
_entity_poly.pdbx_strand_id
1 'polypeptide(L)'
;MQFALVLAVLCAAVASVAGLSAPTSFTGTHLASHTASAASSALVMRTRSCDLTGKSANRKARVVTFSHTRNHKVQEVNLHTKRMFVPSLMRTVTLRLSTKALRTIDKYGLEEAAKKYDCDLTKF
;
A
#
# COMPACT_ATOMS: atom_id res chain seq x y z
N MET A 1 -14.40 48.72 -22.28
CA MET A 1 -14.35 50.07 -21.71
C MET A 1 -15.79 50.53 -21.52
N GLN A 2 -16.19 50.87 -20.28
CA GLN A 2 -17.55 51.13 -19.77
C GLN A 2 -18.51 49.94 -19.95
N PHE A 3 -19.02 49.25 -18.92
CA PHE A 3 -20.00 49.75 -17.94
C PHE A 3 -19.92 48.91 -16.64
N ALA A 4 -18.77 48.93 -15.99
CA ALA A 4 -18.58 48.48 -14.60
C ALA A 4 -19.26 49.42 -13.57
N LEU A 5 -20.38 50.07 -13.93
CA LEU A 5 -20.92 51.24 -13.22
C LEU A 5 -22.36 51.09 -12.70
N VAL A 6 -23.04 49.95 -12.91
CA VAL A 6 -24.42 49.75 -12.38
C VAL A 6 -24.42 49.06 -11.00
N LEU A 7 -23.24 48.81 -10.42
CA LEU A 7 -23.11 48.18 -9.09
C LEU A 7 -23.38 49.14 -7.91
N ALA A 8 -23.81 50.38 -8.12
CA ALA A 8 -23.78 51.36 -7.03
C ALA A 8 -24.86 52.45 -7.09
N VAL A 9 -26.13 52.08 -7.24
CA VAL A 9 -27.24 52.93 -6.77
C VAL A 9 -28.31 51.99 -6.21
N LEU A 10 -28.17 51.65 -4.93
CA LEU A 10 -29.02 52.21 -3.87
C LEU A 10 -30.48 51.75 -4.05
N CYS A 11 -30.88 50.68 -3.36
CA CYS A 11 -31.29 50.71 -1.96
C CYS A 11 -32.61 51.47 -1.76
N ALA A 12 -33.50 50.86 -0.97
CA ALA A 12 -34.77 51.37 -0.44
C ALA A 12 -36.04 51.13 -1.28
N ALA A 13 -36.61 49.93 -1.13
CA ALA A 13 -38.00 49.79 -0.66
C ALA A 13 -38.21 48.32 -0.21
N VAL A 14 -37.94 47.96 1.06
CA VAL A 14 -38.95 47.65 2.12
C VAL A 14 -40.27 47.04 1.59
N ALA A 15 -40.91 46.05 2.19
CA ALA A 15 -40.68 45.14 3.30
C ALA A 15 -41.96 44.26 3.37
N SER A 16 -41.88 42.93 3.44
CA SER A 16 -42.92 42.12 4.10
C SER A 16 -42.38 40.74 4.44
N VAL A 17 -42.14 40.54 5.73
CA VAL A 17 -41.94 39.25 6.38
C VAL A 17 -43.31 38.61 6.59
N ALA A 18 -43.46 37.31 6.30
CA ALA A 18 -44.13 36.28 7.12
C ALA A 18 -44.64 35.15 6.21
N GLY A 19 -44.11 33.94 6.40
CA GLY A 19 -44.56 32.75 5.67
C GLY A 19 -43.80 31.50 6.07
N LEU A 20 -43.95 31.12 7.34
CA LEU A 20 -43.41 29.90 7.93
C LEU A 20 -44.09 28.66 7.31
N SER A 21 -43.34 27.75 6.70
CA SER A 21 -43.59 26.29 6.78
C SER A 21 -42.49 25.52 6.06
N ALA A 22 -41.62 24.88 6.86
CA ALA A 22 -40.87 23.72 6.42
C ALA A 22 -41.86 22.56 6.21
N PRO A 23 -41.61 21.69 5.22
CA PRO A 23 -40.82 20.51 5.58
C PRO A 23 -39.56 20.40 4.72
N THR A 24 -38.42 20.29 5.39
CA THR A 24 -37.19 19.75 4.84
C THR A 24 -37.46 18.33 4.36
N SER A 25 -37.83 18.19 3.08
CA SER A 25 -37.68 16.92 2.39
C SER A 25 -36.19 16.73 2.20
N PHE A 26 -35.55 16.13 3.19
CA PHE A 26 -34.20 15.59 3.08
C PHE A 26 -34.29 14.41 2.11
N THR A 27 -34.39 14.68 0.81
CA THR A 27 -34.03 13.69 -0.21
C THR A 27 -32.53 13.55 -0.12
N GLY A 28 -32.09 12.74 0.84
CA GLY A 28 -30.74 12.22 0.86
C GLY A 28 -30.55 11.47 -0.45
N THR A 29 -29.74 12.03 -1.33
CA THR A 29 -29.06 11.25 -2.36
C THR A 29 -28.23 10.23 -1.58
N HIS A 30 -28.78 9.02 -1.41
CA HIS A 30 -28.02 7.89 -0.92
C HIS A 30 -26.93 7.67 -1.96
N LEU A 31 -25.73 8.15 -1.64
CA LEU A 31 -24.53 7.95 -2.43
C LEU A 31 -24.48 6.47 -2.76
N ALA A 32 -24.55 6.17 -4.06
CA ALA A 32 -24.48 4.83 -4.57
C ALA A 32 -23.31 4.13 -3.91
N SER A 33 -23.63 3.02 -3.26
CA SER A 33 -22.70 2.05 -2.72
C SER A 33 -21.54 1.89 -3.69
N HIS A 34 -20.35 2.36 -3.30
CA HIS A 34 -19.16 1.67 -3.72
C HIS A 34 -19.41 0.22 -3.34
N THR A 35 -19.58 -0.63 -4.35
CA THR A 35 -19.48 -2.07 -4.24
C THR A 35 -18.08 -2.33 -3.69
N ALA A 36 -17.96 -2.26 -2.37
CA ALA A 36 -16.84 -2.76 -1.63
C ALA A 36 -16.88 -4.26 -1.89
N SER A 37 -16.11 -4.71 -2.87
CA SER A 37 -15.79 -6.12 -3.00
C SER A 37 -15.21 -6.51 -1.65
N ALA A 38 -16.00 -7.26 -0.88
CA ALA A 38 -15.57 -7.93 0.32
C ALA A 38 -14.53 -8.98 -0.08
N ALA A 39 -13.31 -8.54 -0.39
CA ALA A 39 -12.14 -9.38 -0.26
C ALA A 39 -11.90 -9.46 1.24
N SER A 40 -12.41 -10.54 1.82
CA SER A 40 -12.12 -10.98 3.17
C SER A 40 -10.66 -10.70 3.50
N SER A 41 -10.42 -9.73 4.37
CA SER A 41 -9.14 -9.50 5.04
C SER A 41 -8.88 -10.66 5.98
N ALA A 42 -8.69 -11.86 5.40
CA ALA A 42 -8.09 -12.96 6.12
C ALA A 42 -6.73 -12.44 6.57
N LEU A 43 -6.49 -12.41 7.87
CA LEU A 43 -5.15 -12.18 8.43
C LEU A 43 -4.28 -13.37 8.02
N VAL A 44 -3.86 -13.41 6.76
CA VAL A 44 -2.96 -14.41 6.22
C VAL A 44 -1.58 -14.03 6.76
N MET A 45 -1.15 -14.74 7.80
CA MET A 45 0.22 -14.61 8.28
C MET A 45 1.17 -14.98 7.15
N ARG A 46 1.88 -13.98 6.65
CA ARG A 46 2.84 -14.14 5.56
C ARG A 46 4.05 -14.92 6.05
N THR A 47 4.31 -16.08 5.43
CA THR A 47 5.50 -16.91 5.72
C THR A 47 6.78 -16.05 5.64
N ARG A 48 7.74 -16.32 6.54
CA ARG A 48 9.03 -15.64 6.59
C ARG A 48 9.95 -16.09 5.45
N SER A 49 9.69 -15.58 4.26
CA SER A 49 10.47 -15.80 3.03
C SER A 49 10.90 -14.49 2.38
N CYS A 50 11.93 -14.55 1.54
CA CYS A 50 12.35 -13.42 0.72
C CYS A 50 11.42 -13.25 -0.49
N ASP A 51 11.02 -12.02 -0.78
CA ASP A 51 10.03 -11.71 -1.82
C ASP A 51 10.57 -11.94 -3.22
N LEU A 52 11.84 -11.58 -3.43
CA LEU A 52 12.50 -11.67 -4.72
C LEU A 52 13.13 -13.04 -4.99
N THR A 53 13.68 -13.71 -3.97
CA THR A 53 14.42 -14.98 -4.17
C THR A 53 13.70 -16.22 -3.63
N GLY A 54 12.56 -16.06 -2.96
CA GLY A 54 11.82 -17.18 -2.34
C GLY A 54 12.52 -17.87 -1.17
N LYS A 55 13.73 -17.46 -0.79
CA LYS A 55 14.53 -18.11 0.26
C LYS A 55 13.77 -18.18 1.57
N SER A 56 13.65 -19.38 2.12
CA SER A 56 13.00 -19.70 3.39
C SER A 56 13.99 -20.21 4.43
N ALA A 57 13.56 -20.28 5.68
CA ALA A 57 14.37 -20.79 6.78
C ALA A 57 14.75 -22.27 6.58
N ASN A 58 15.97 -22.65 6.96
CA ASN A 58 16.41 -24.04 6.99
C ASN A 58 15.98 -24.67 8.33
N ARG A 59 14.98 -25.55 8.28
CA ARG A 59 14.43 -26.26 9.44
C ARG A 59 15.13 -27.56 9.78
N LYS A 60 15.96 -28.10 8.87
CA LYS A 60 16.69 -29.36 9.09
C LYS A 60 18.00 -29.17 9.86
N ALA A 61 18.38 -27.91 10.15
CA ALA A 61 19.60 -27.60 10.85
C ALA A 61 19.59 -28.09 12.31
N ARG A 62 20.80 -28.41 12.81
CA ARG A 62 21.03 -28.86 14.18
C ARG A 62 22.21 -28.12 14.79
N VAL A 63 22.12 -27.84 16.08
CA VAL A 63 23.26 -27.43 16.92
C VAL A 63 23.84 -28.70 17.52
N VAL A 64 25.16 -28.84 17.42
CA VAL A 64 25.91 -30.00 17.88
C VAL A 64 26.71 -29.56 19.10
N THR A 65 26.51 -30.23 20.22
CA THR A 65 27.32 -29.98 21.41
C THR A 65 28.67 -30.70 21.29
N PHE A 66 29.59 -30.38 22.20
CA PHE A 66 30.88 -31.07 22.31
C PHE A 66 30.71 -32.59 22.46
N SER A 67 29.72 -33.04 23.24
CA SER A 67 29.34 -34.44 23.43
C SER A 67 28.61 -35.09 22.24
N HIS A 68 28.57 -34.42 21.09
CA HIS A 68 27.87 -34.88 19.88
C HIS A 68 26.34 -34.97 19.98
N THR A 69 25.74 -34.40 21.03
CA THR A 69 24.27 -34.30 21.16
C THR A 69 23.72 -33.35 20.10
N ARG A 70 22.67 -33.77 19.40
CA ARG A 70 22.12 -33.07 18.23
C ARG A 70 20.78 -32.42 18.58
N ASN A 71 20.79 -31.11 18.80
CA ASN A 71 19.58 -30.33 19.12
C ASN A 71 19.04 -29.64 17.86
N HIS A 72 17.74 -29.77 17.60
CA HIS A 72 17.12 -29.11 16.45
C HIS A 72 17.11 -27.58 16.62
N LYS A 73 17.48 -26.86 15.56
CA LYS A 73 17.42 -25.39 15.52
C LYS A 73 17.04 -24.94 14.12
N VAL A 74 16.16 -23.95 14.04
CA VAL A 74 15.82 -23.30 12.76
C VAL A 74 16.84 -22.22 12.45
N GLN A 75 17.43 -22.27 11.26
CA GLN A 75 18.28 -21.20 10.74
C GLN A 75 17.43 -20.26 9.89
N GLU A 76 17.18 -19.07 10.41
CA GLU A 76 16.35 -18.06 9.76
C GLU A 76 17.11 -17.32 8.65
N VAL A 77 16.35 -16.81 7.67
CA VAL A 77 16.92 -15.92 6.64
C VAL A 77 17.07 -14.52 7.23
N ASN A 78 18.21 -13.89 6.96
CA ASN A 78 18.43 -12.48 7.29
C ASN A 78 17.60 -11.58 6.36
N LEU A 79 16.37 -11.28 6.77
CA LEU A 79 15.38 -10.51 6.02
C LEU A 79 15.28 -9.08 6.54
N HIS A 80 15.25 -8.13 5.63
CA HIS A 80 15.05 -6.72 5.91
C HIS A 80 13.92 -6.17 5.04
N THR A 81 13.05 -5.36 5.64
CA THR A 81 12.02 -4.63 4.90
C THR A 81 12.65 -3.36 4.33
N LYS A 82 12.62 -3.22 3.01
CA LYS A 82 13.20 -2.07 2.30
C LYS A 82 12.22 -1.55 1.25
N ARG A 83 12.25 -0.23 1.06
CA ARG A 83 11.50 0.48 0.02
C ARG A 83 12.43 0.72 -1.16
N MET A 84 12.01 0.29 -2.35
CA MET A 84 12.79 0.44 -3.58
C MET A 84 11.92 1.08 -4.65
N PHE A 85 12.49 2.02 -5.41
CA PHE A 85 11.80 2.67 -6.51
C PHE A 85 11.91 1.83 -7.78
N VAL A 86 10.78 1.59 -8.46
CA VAL A 86 10.72 0.88 -9.73
C VAL A 86 10.41 1.90 -10.84
N PRO A 87 11.34 2.20 -11.75
CA PRO A 87 11.14 3.21 -12.78
C PRO A 87 10.04 2.81 -13.76
N SER A 88 9.93 1.53 -14.16
CA SER A 88 8.88 1.08 -15.08
C SER A 88 7.44 1.29 -14.59
N LEU A 89 7.23 1.27 -13.26
CA LEU A 89 5.92 1.41 -12.64
C LEU A 89 5.69 2.78 -12.02
N MET A 90 6.70 3.67 -12.07
CA MET A 90 6.71 4.99 -11.42
C MET A 90 6.25 4.96 -9.96
N ARG A 91 6.56 3.88 -9.24
CA ARG A 91 6.10 3.65 -7.86
C ARG A 91 7.20 3.09 -6.99
N THR A 92 7.10 3.37 -5.69
CA THR A 92 7.97 2.77 -4.68
C THR A 92 7.31 1.52 -4.12
N VAL A 93 7.99 0.39 -4.20
CA VAL A 93 7.52 -0.91 -3.70
C VAL A 93 8.22 -1.25 -2.39
N THR A 94 7.47 -1.80 -1.42
CA THR A 94 8.02 -2.25 -0.13
C THR A 94 8.21 -3.76 -0.17
N LEU A 95 9.46 -4.22 -0.09
CA LEU A 95 9.83 -5.63 -0.20
C LEU A 95 10.53 -6.12 1.07
N ARG A 96 10.28 -7.36 1.46
CA ARG A 96 11.09 -8.11 2.43
C ARG A 96 12.19 -8.86 1.69
N LEU A 97 13.40 -8.32 1.77
CA LEU A 97 14.54 -8.78 1.00
C LEU A 97 15.58 -9.44 1.90
N SER A 98 16.20 -10.51 1.40
CA SER A 98 17.40 -11.06 2.03
C SER A 98 18.63 -10.20 1.70
N THR A 99 19.67 -10.25 2.53
CA THR A 99 20.93 -9.54 2.23
C THR A 99 21.60 -9.99 0.94
N LYS A 100 21.40 -11.26 0.54
CA LYS A 100 21.86 -11.76 -0.77
C LYS A 100 21.04 -11.21 -1.92
N ALA A 101 19.74 -11.01 -1.73
CA ALA A 101 18.89 -10.35 -2.73
C ALA A 101 19.30 -8.89 -2.90
N LEU A 102 19.56 -8.16 -1.80
CA LEU A 102 20.07 -6.79 -1.85
C LEU A 102 21.36 -6.69 -2.68
N ARG A 103 22.35 -7.54 -2.42
CA ARG A 103 23.59 -7.59 -3.23
C ARG A 103 23.35 -7.88 -4.72
N THR A 104 22.27 -8.61 -5.04
CA THR A 104 21.93 -8.90 -6.44
C THR A 104 21.29 -7.68 -7.10
N ILE A 105 20.41 -6.99 -6.38
CA ILE A 105 19.80 -5.72 -6.81
C ILE A 105 20.87 -4.65 -7.00
N ASP A 106 21.85 -4.57 -6.09
CA ASP A 106 22.94 -3.58 -6.21
C ASP A 106 23.82 -3.84 -7.44
N LYS A 107 23.90 -5.10 -7.91
CA LYS A 107 24.73 -5.50 -9.05
C LYS A 107 24.05 -5.33 -10.41
N TYR A 108 22.77 -5.72 -10.52
CA TYR A 108 22.04 -5.79 -11.79
C TYR A 108 20.88 -4.78 -11.87
N GLY A 109 20.53 -4.14 -10.76
CA GLY A 109 19.29 -3.38 -10.65
C GLY A 109 18.08 -4.27 -10.30
N LEU A 110 17.00 -3.62 -9.87
CA LEU A 110 15.81 -4.30 -9.36
C LEU A 110 15.03 -5.04 -10.46
N GLU A 111 14.92 -4.46 -11.65
CA GLU A 111 14.13 -5.01 -12.75
C GLU A 111 14.78 -6.25 -13.38
N GLU A 112 16.10 -6.21 -13.58
CA GLU A 112 16.85 -7.37 -14.07
C GLU A 112 16.85 -8.51 -13.05
N ALA A 113 17.03 -8.16 -11.76
CA ALA A 113 16.92 -9.14 -10.70
C ALA A 113 15.51 -9.76 -10.67
N ALA A 114 14.45 -8.97 -10.86
CA ALA A 114 13.08 -9.49 -10.86
C ALA A 114 12.82 -10.45 -12.03
N LYS A 115 13.31 -10.12 -13.23
CA LYS A 115 13.25 -11.00 -14.40
C LYS A 115 14.00 -12.32 -14.17
N LYS A 116 15.14 -12.28 -13.48
CA LYS A 116 15.95 -13.48 -13.21
C LYS A 116 15.28 -14.49 -12.28
N TYR A 117 14.46 -14.02 -11.33
CA TYR A 117 13.78 -14.88 -10.35
C TYR A 117 12.28 -14.99 -10.63
N ASP A 118 11.83 -14.60 -11.83
CA ASP A 118 10.43 -14.65 -12.27
C ASP A 118 9.45 -14.08 -11.23
N CYS A 119 9.76 -12.90 -10.68
CA CYS A 119 8.94 -12.27 -9.64
C CYS A 119 8.18 -11.03 -10.15
N ASP A 120 6.87 -11.01 -9.92
CA ASP A 120 5.99 -9.91 -10.33
C ASP A 120 6.04 -8.75 -9.34
N LEU A 121 6.61 -7.63 -9.79
CA LEU A 121 6.73 -6.42 -8.97
C LEU A 121 5.40 -5.68 -8.75
N THR A 122 4.33 -5.99 -9.51
CA THR A 122 3.00 -5.34 -9.43
C THR A 122 2.18 -5.79 -8.21
N LYS A 123 2.49 -6.96 -7.65
CA LYS A 123 1.76 -7.57 -6.54
C LYS A 123 2.01 -6.91 -5.17
N PHE A 124 3.07 -6.12 -5.07
CA PHE A 124 3.60 -5.54 -3.84
C PHE A 124 3.28 -4.05 -3.69
#